data_AF-A0A261SST3-F1
#
_entry.id   AF-A0A261SST3-F1
#
_cell.length_a   1.000
_cell.length_b   1.000
_cell.length_c   1.000
_cell.angle_alpha   90.00
_cell.angle_beta   90.00
_cell.angle_gamma   90.00
#
_symmetry.space_group_name_H-M   'P 1'
#
loop_
_entity.id
_entity.type
_entity.pdbx_description
1 polymer ?
#
loop_
_entity_poly.entity_id
_entity_poly.type
_entity_poly.pdbx_seq_one_letter_code
_entity_poly.pdbx_strand_id
1 'polypeptide(L)'
;MRDIQIRKLSFKSVFKLIAIGQYLAWIPFAILCALGTFAGLGSIQWNGQTLQGFNALLMSPVIGFIIATAVTLIVGTSTALGLWLWSKLRPLTLRVKDIDPAA
;
A
#
# COMPACT_ATOMS: atom_id res chain seq x y z
N MET A 1 25.03 1.02 -11.82
CA MET A 1 23.64 0.67 -12.18
C MET A 1 23.71 -0.54 -13.09
N ARG A 2 23.16 -1.68 -12.67
CA ARG A 2 23.14 -2.90 -13.47
C ARG A 2 21.71 -3.11 -13.98
N ASP A 3 21.57 -3.27 -15.29
CA ASP A 3 20.30 -3.65 -15.91
C ASP A 3 20.17 -5.17 -15.86
N ILE A 4 19.17 -5.67 -15.12
CA ILE A 4 18.90 -7.10 -15.03
C ILE A 4 17.63 -7.37 -15.87
N GLN A 5 17.75 -8.24 -16.87
CA GLN A 5 16.60 -8.70 -17.63
C GLN A 5 15.87 -9.78 -16.83
N ILE A 6 14.68 -9.45 -16.33
CA ILE A 6 13.86 -10.37 -15.55
C ILE A 6 12.68 -10.82 -16.42
N ARG A 7 12.66 -12.10 -16.80
CA ARG A 7 11.57 -12.66 -17.60
C ARG A 7 10.25 -12.73 -16.84
N LYS A 8 10.28 -12.98 -15.52
CA LYS A 8 9.10 -13.05 -14.66
C LYS A 8 9.41 -12.45 -13.29
N LEU A 9 8.63 -11.45 -12.90
CA LEU A 9 8.61 -11.02 -11.50
C LEU A 9 7.79 -12.03 -10.68
N SER A 10 8.27 -12.41 -9.51
CA SER A 10 7.48 -13.24 -8.60
C SER A 10 6.28 -12.46 -8.08
N PHE A 11 5.10 -13.10 -8.04
CA PHE A 11 3.89 -12.55 -7.42
C PHE A 11 4.18 -11.99 -6.02
N LYS A 12 5.04 -12.68 -5.25
CA LYS A 12 5.44 -12.28 -3.90
C LYS A 12 6.14 -10.92 -3.86
N SER A 13 6.97 -10.63 -4.86
CA SER A 13 7.72 -9.37 -4.94
C SER A 13 6.80 -8.19 -5.32
N VAL A 14 5.89 -8.40 -6.27
CA VAL A 14 4.86 -7.42 -6.65
C VAL A 14 4.00 -7.07 -5.44
N PHE A 15 3.49 -8.09 -4.75
CA PHE A 15 2.64 -7.89 -3.58
C PHE A 15 3.37 -7.17 -2.45
N LYS A 16 4.65 -7.50 -2.18
CA LYS A 16 5.44 -6.79 -1.18
C LYS A 16 5.58 -5.30 -1.50
N LEU A 17 5.92 -4.96 -2.75
CA LEU A 17 6.10 -3.56 -3.16
C LEU A 17 4.80 -2.77 -3.02
N ILE A 18 3.68 -3.32 -3.51
CA ILE A 18 2.37 -2.66 -3.46
C ILE A 18 1.89 -2.53 -2.01
N ALA A 19 2.06 -3.58 -1.20
CA ALA A 19 1.68 -3.57 0.21
C ALA A 19 2.42 -2.46 0.96
N ILE A 20 3.76 -2.39 0.84
CA ILE A 20 4.56 -1.38 1.54
C ILE A 20 4.12 0.03 1.13
N GLY A 21 3.94 0.28 -0.17
CA GLY A 21 3.45 1.56 -0.67
C GLY A 21 2.08 1.92 -0.11
N GLN A 22 1.14 0.96 -0.07
CA GLN A 22 -0.20 1.25 0.41
C GLN A 22 -0.32 1.39 1.92
N TYR A 23 0.37 0.56 2.71
CA TYR A 23 0.38 0.75 4.16
C TYR A 23 1.02 2.09 4.52
N LEU A 24 2.10 2.47 3.85
CA LEU A 24 2.77 3.75 4.09
C LEU A 24 1.94 4.97 3.64
N ALA A 25 1.03 4.82 2.68
CA ALA A 25 0.16 5.91 2.25
C ALA A 25 -1.11 6.00 3.13
N TRP A 26 -1.83 4.90 3.29
CA TRP A 26 -3.16 4.88 3.91
C TRP A 26 -3.13 5.00 5.43
N ILE A 27 -2.14 4.43 6.11
CA ILE A 27 -2.06 4.50 7.58
C ILE A 27 -1.84 5.95 8.05
N PRO A 28 -0.82 6.70 7.57
CA PRO A 28 -0.65 8.09 8.00
C PRO A 28 -1.77 8.99 7.49
N PHE A 29 -2.35 8.72 6.31
CA PHE A 29 -3.53 9.44 5.85
C PHE A 29 -4.72 9.28 6.81
N ALA A 30 -5.00 8.06 7.27
CA ALA A 30 -6.05 7.82 8.25
C ALA A 30 -5.79 8.54 9.58
N ILE A 31 -4.54 8.58 10.03
CA ILE A 31 -4.13 9.33 11.24
C ILE A 31 -4.34 10.83 11.04
N LEU A 32 -3.96 11.39 9.87
CA LEU A 32 -4.21 12.79 9.54
C LEU A 32 -5.70 13.13 9.53
N CYS A 33 -6.54 12.26 8.98
CA CYS A 33 -7.99 12.40 9.04
C CYS A 33 -8.52 12.41 10.48
N ALA A 34 -7.99 11.54 11.36
CA ALA A 34 -8.38 11.51 12.77
C ALA A 34 -7.90 12.75 13.56
N LEU A 35 -6.76 13.33 13.20
CA LEU A 35 -6.36 14.64 13.73
C LEU A 35 -7.31 15.74 13.27
N GLY A 36 -7.81 15.66 12.03
CA GLY A 36 -8.87 16.55 11.52
C GLY A 36 -10.16 16.47 12.33
N THR A 37 -10.63 15.27 12.68
CA THR A 37 -11.82 15.13 13.53
C THR A 37 -11.60 15.65 14.95
N PHE A 38 -10.37 15.56 15.48
CA PHE A 38 -10.03 16.18 16.76
C PHE A 38 -10.11 17.72 16.70
N ALA A 39 -9.77 18.31 15.56
CA ALA A 39 -9.92 19.75 15.31
C ALA A 39 -11.38 20.18 15.00
N GLY A 40 -12.34 19.25 15.04
CA GLY A 40 -13.75 19.51 14.69
C GLY A 40 -14.02 19.55 13.18
N LEU A 41 -13.04 19.20 12.34
CA LEU A 41 -13.19 19.10 10.89
C LEU A 41 -13.77 17.73 10.53
N GLY A 42 -15.09 17.60 10.67
CA GLY A 42 -15.86 16.43 10.24
C GLY A 42 -15.87 15.27 11.23
N SER A 43 -16.41 14.14 10.78
CA SER A 43 -16.55 12.93 11.60
C SER A 43 -16.27 11.67 10.78
N ILE A 44 -15.62 10.69 11.40
CA ILE A 44 -15.38 9.38 10.78
C ILE A 44 -16.50 8.46 11.24
N GLN A 45 -17.34 8.02 10.31
CA GLN A 45 -18.34 6.99 10.60
C GLN A 45 -17.74 5.61 10.31
N TRP A 46 -17.72 4.77 11.33
CA TRP A 46 -17.25 3.40 11.23
C TRP A 46 -18.23 2.45 11.91
N ASN A 47 -18.72 1.45 11.17
CA ASN A 47 -19.71 0.48 11.66
C ASN A 47 -20.97 1.14 12.28
N GLY A 48 -21.44 2.25 11.70
CA GLY A 48 -22.59 3.01 12.21
C GLY A 48 -22.32 3.88 13.44
N GLN A 49 -21.10 3.85 13.99
CA GLN A 49 -20.69 4.71 15.09
C GLN A 49 -19.89 5.91 14.57
N THR A 50 -20.21 7.09 15.10
CA THR A 50 -19.46 8.30 14.80
C THR A 50 -18.26 8.36 15.73
N LEU A 51 -17.07 8.07 15.21
CA LEU A 51 -15.83 8.13 15.95
C LEU A 51 -15.33 9.58 15.96
N GLN A 52 -15.15 10.12 17.16
CA GLN A 52 -14.62 11.47 17.38
C GLN A 52 -13.53 11.46 18.46
N GLY A 53 -12.68 12.47 18.41
CA GLY A 53 -11.65 12.71 19.42
C GLY A 53 -10.65 11.55 19.54
N PHE A 54 -10.31 11.18 20.77
CA PHE A 54 -9.29 10.17 21.07
C PHE A 54 -9.64 8.77 20.54
N ASN A 55 -10.93 8.41 20.50
CA ASN A 55 -11.39 7.14 19.93
C ASN A 55 -11.16 7.07 18.42
N ALA A 56 -11.31 8.19 17.71
CA ALA A 56 -10.98 8.25 16.28
C ALA A 56 -9.48 8.06 16.06
N LEU A 57 -8.63 8.65 16.92
CA LEU A 57 -7.18 8.51 16.82
C LEU A 57 -6.73 7.06 17.03
N LEU A 58 -7.28 6.36 18.02
CA LEU A 58 -6.98 4.95 18.29
C LEU A 58 -7.48 4.00 17.21
N MET A 59 -8.66 4.24 16.65
CA MET A 59 -9.21 3.39 15.59
C MET A 59 -8.64 3.70 14.21
N SER A 60 -8.11 4.91 13.98
CA SER A 60 -7.60 5.33 12.66
C SER A 60 -6.52 4.41 12.06
N PRO A 61 -5.53 3.87 12.79
CA PRO A 61 -4.52 3.00 12.20
C PRO A 61 -5.13 1.65 11.82
N VAL A 62 -6.11 1.16 12.59
CA VAL A 62 -6.82 -0.10 12.31
C VAL A 62 -7.67 0.05 11.06
N ILE A 63 -8.41 1.15 10.94
CA ILE A 63 -9.22 1.47 9.76
C ILE A 63 -8.32 1.63 8.53
N GLY A 64 -7.25 2.42 8.66
CA GLY A 64 -6.25 2.59 7.61
C GLY A 64 -5.61 1.27 7.18
N PHE A 65 -5.31 0.37 8.13
CA PHE A 65 -4.78 -0.95 7.85
C PHE A 65 -5.78 -1.84 7.09
N ILE A 66 -7.06 -1.85 7.48
CA ILE A 66 -8.10 -2.63 6.79
C ILE A 66 -8.27 -2.13 5.35
N ILE A 67 -8.37 -0.82 5.16
CA ILE A 67 -8.48 -0.21 3.83
C ILE A 67 -7.24 -0.51 2.99
N ALA A 68 -6.04 -0.30 3.55
CA ALA A 68 -4.78 -0.60 2.88
C ALA A 68 -4.70 -2.06 2.45
N THR A 69 -5.14 -3.00 3.30
CA THR A 69 -5.16 -4.44 2.99
C THR A 69 -6.11 -4.75 1.85
N ALA A 70 -7.34 -4.24 1.90
CA ALA A 70 -8.35 -4.45 0.86
C ALA A 70 -7.88 -3.89 -0.50
N VAL A 71 -7.35 -2.67 -0.50
CA VAL A 71 -6.78 -2.03 -1.70
C VAL A 71 -5.57 -2.81 -2.20
N THR A 72 -4.69 -3.25 -1.31
CA THR A 72 -3.52 -4.06 -1.67
C THR A 72 -3.92 -5.39 -2.31
N LEU A 73 -5.00 -6.03 -1.85
CA LEU A 73 -5.49 -7.26 -2.48
C LEU A 73 -5.99 -7.01 -3.90
N ILE A 74 -6.81 -5.98 -4.09
CA ILE A 74 -7.38 -5.66 -5.42
C ILE A 74 -6.29 -5.18 -6.39
N VAL A 75 -5.50 -4.19 -5.97
CA VAL A 75 -4.43 -3.61 -6.78
C VAL A 75 -3.29 -4.61 -6.97
N GLY A 76 -2.95 -5.38 -5.94
CA GLY A 76 -1.91 -6.40 -5.99
C GLY A 76 -2.26 -7.53 -6.95
N THR A 77 -3.49 -8.04 -6.91
CA THR A 77 -3.94 -9.09 -7.83
C THR A 77 -4.05 -8.57 -9.27
N SER A 78 -4.64 -7.39 -9.49
CA SER A 78 -4.74 -6.80 -10.83
C SER A 78 -3.36 -6.52 -11.44
N THR A 79 -2.43 -5.98 -10.66
CA THR A 79 -1.06 -5.69 -11.10
C THR A 79 -0.29 -6.98 -11.37
N ALA A 80 -0.40 -7.98 -10.50
CA ALA A 80 0.29 -9.24 -10.69
C ALA A 80 -0.26 -10.05 -11.88
N LEU A 81 -1.58 -10.03 -12.10
CA LEU A 81 -2.20 -10.60 -13.30
C LEU A 81 -1.76 -9.85 -14.57
N GLY A 82 -1.72 -8.52 -14.53
CA GLY A 82 -1.24 -7.69 -15.64
C GLY A 82 0.23 -7.98 -15.99
N LEU A 83 1.11 -8.05 -14.99
CA LEU A 83 2.51 -8.41 -15.17
C LEU A 83 2.69 -9.85 -15.67
N TRP A 84 1.87 -10.78 -15.19
CA TRP A 84 1.88 -12.16 -15.66
C TRP A 84 1.47 -12.24 -17.14
N LEU A 85 0.40 -11.55 -17.53
CA LEU A 85 -0.04 -11.49 -18.93
C LEU A 85 1.04 -10.84 -19.80
N TRP A 86 1.62 -9.73 -19.34
CA TRP A 86 2.70 -9.03 -20.04
C TRP A 86 3.96 -9.89 -20.22
N SER A 87 4.29 -10.72 -19.22
CA SER A 87 5.46 -11.63 -19.29
C SER A 87 5.36 -12.67 -20.40
N LYS A 88 4.16 -12.96 -20.91
CA LYS A 88 3.97 -13.83 -22.09
C LYS A 88 4.26 -13.11 -23.39
N LEU A 89 4.10 -11.79 -23.44
CA LEU A 89 4.31 -10.96 -24.64
C LEU A 89 5.77 -10.53 -24.76
N ARG A 90 6.36 -9.98 -23.70
CA ARG A 90 7.75 -9.47 -23.70
C ARG A 90 8.43 -9.59 -22.33
N PRO A 91 9.75 -9.81 -22.29
CA PRO A 91 10.53 -9.72 -21.05
C PRO A 91 10.58 -8.28 -20.54
N LEU A 92 10.60 -8.11 -19.21
CA LEU A 92 10.75 -6.82 -18.55
C LEU A 92 12.23 -6.58 -18.21
N THR A 93 12.75 -5.42 -18.57
CA THR A 93 14.10 -4.99 -18.18
C THR A 93 13.96 -4.09 -16.96
N LEU A 94 14.55 -4.50 -15.84
CA LEU A 94 14.50 -3.74 -14.59
C LEU A 94 15.87 -3.19 -14.26
N ARG A 95 15.91 -1.88 -14.00
CA ARG A 95 17.09 -1.19 -13.49
C ARG A 95 17.18 -1.46 -12.00
N VAL A 96 18.19 -2.21 -11.57
CA VAL A 96 18.43 -2.41 -10.13
C VAL A 96 19.59 -1.52 -9.69
N LYS A 97 19.36 -0.79 -8.59
CA LYS A 97 20.44 -0.10 -7.90
C LYS A 97 20.98 -1.08 -6.86
N ASP A 98 22.21 -1.57 -7.08
CA ASP A 98 22.91 -2.38 -6.09
C ASP A 98 23.01 -1.57 -4.79
N ILE A 99 22.64 -2.21 -3.67
CA ILE A 99 22.88 -1.68 -2.33
C ILE A 99 24.22 -2.30 -1.91
N ASP A 100 25.23 -1.47 -1.70
CA ASP A 100 26.51 -1.92 -1.14
C ASP A 100 26.26 -2.32 0.32
N PRO A 101 26.44 -3.60 0.70
CA PRO A 101 26.18 -4.06 2.07
C PRO A 101 27.14 -3.49 3.12
N ALA A 102 28.10 -2.64 2.73
CA ALA A 102 29.06 -1.99 3.62
C ALA A 102 28.74 -0.51 3.96
N ALA A 103 27.56 0.01 3.58
CA ALA A 103 27.15 1.40 3.83
C ALA A 103 26.11 1.54 4.95
#